data_AF-A0A4Q6BCI2-F1
#
_entry.id   AF-A0A4Q6BCI2-F1
#
_cell.length_a   1.000
_cell.length_b   1.000
_cell.length_c   1.000
_cell.angle_alpha   90.00
_cell.angle_beta   90.00
_cell.angle_gamma   90.00
#
_symmetry.space_group_name_H-M   'P 1'
#
loop_
_entity.id
_entity.type
_entity.pdbx_description
1 polymer ?
#
loop_
_entity_poly.entity_id
_entity_poly.type
_entity_poly.pdbx_seq_one_letter_code
_entity_poly.pdbx_strand_id
1 'polypeptide(L)'
;LMGEWGPAPYYCEPWVNRAIVLQHLYSPAMWSIFQLQDILGMNGGLRRENPADERINLPANPPYYWNYRMHMPLEQLIAETTFNQELKDYITNSGRG
;
A
#
# COMPACT_ATOMS: atom_id res chain seq x y z
N LEU A 1 17.50 -4.33 1.14
CA LEU A 1 17.37 -4.93 2.48
C LEU A 1 16.73 -3.90 3.39
N MET A 2 15.73 -4.28 4.19
CA MET A 2 14.98 -3.37 5.09
C MET A 2 15.72 -2.99 6.37
N GLY A 3 16.90 -3.58 6.64
CA GLY A 3 17.63 -3.34 7.90
C GLY A 3 17.02 -4.03 9.13
N GLU A 4 15.98 -4.85 8.94
CA GLU A 4 15.34 -5.63 9.99
C GLU A 4 16.13 -6.90 10.34
N TRP A 5 16.01 -7.33 11.60
CA TRP A 5 16.66 -8.54 12.12
C TRP A 5 15.71 -9.75 12.08
N GLY A 6 16.26 -10.93 11.83
CA GLY A 6 15.52 -12.19 11.84
C GLY A 6 15.06 -12.64 10.44
N PRO A 7 14.31 -13.75 10.36
CA PRO A 7 13.81 -14.26 9.09
C PRO A 7 12.74 -13.33 8.51
N ALA A 8 12.65 -13.29 7.17
CA ALA A 8 11.58 -12.58 6.49
C ALA A 8 10.21 -13.15 6.92
N PRO A 9 9.21 -12.30 7.23
CA PRO A 9 7.86 -12.76 7.53
C PRO A 9 7.28 -13.58 6.37
N TYR A 10 6.50 -14.61 6.72
CA TYR A 10 5.85 -15.44 5.71
C TYR A 10 4.74 -14.67 4.95
N TYR A 11 4.00 -13.83 5.67
CA TYR A 11 2.98 -12.95 5.10
C TYR A 11 3.46 -11.50 5.05
N CYS A 12 2.97 -10.75 4.06
CA CYS A 12 3.12 -9.31 4.03
C CYS A 12 2.15 -8.69 5.05
N GLU A 13 2.59 -8.60 6.30
CA GLU A 13 1.86 -7.94 7.39
C GLU A 13 1.78 -6.42 7.14
N PRO A 14 0.78 -5.70 7.71
CA PRO A 14 0.61 -4.27 7.46
C PRO A 14 1.87 -3.43 7.74
N TRP A 15 2.61 -3.80 8.79
CA TRP A 15 3.86 -3.11 9.14
C TRP A 15 4.97 -3.34 8.11
N VAL A 16 5.02 -4.51 7.47
CA VAL A 16 5.98 -4.82 6.39
C VAL A 16 5.66 -3.95 5.20
N ASN A 17 4.39 -3.88 4.78
CA ASN A 17 3.98 -3.04 3.66
C ASN A 17 4.28 -1.56 3.93
N ARG A 18 3.94 -1.06 5.12
CA ARG A 18 4.30 0.29 5.56
C ARG A 18 5.80 0.54 5.46
N ALA A 19 6.64 -0.40 5.91
CA ALA A 19 8.09 -0.25 5.81
C ALA A 19 8.58 -0.15 4.35
N ILE A 20 8.00 -0.92 3.42
CA ILE A 20 8.30 -0.82 1.97
C ILE A 20 7.94 0.57 1.47
N VAL A 21 6.72 1.04 1.73
CA VAL A 21 6.25 2.35 1.24
C VAL A 21 7.13 3.47 1.78
N LEU A 22 7.42 3.47 3.08
CA LEU A 22 8.30 4.46 3.71
C LEU A 22 9.70 4.43 3.11
N GLN A 23 10.28 3.25 2.88
CA GLN A 23 11.59 3.14 2.24
C GLN A 23 11.63 3.82 0.87
N HIS A 24 10.56 3.69 0.08
CA HIS A 24 10.46 4.33 -1.24
C HIS A 24 10.19 5.84 -1.14
N LEU A 25 9.42 6.29 -0.15
CA LEU A 25 9.22 7.71 0.14
C LEU A 25 10.56 8.37 0.53
N TYR A 26 11.37 7.74 1.39
CA TYR A 26 12.68 8.27 1.79
C TYR A 26 13.82 8.03 0.79
N SER A 27 13.53 7.39 -0.35
CA SER A 27 14.53 7.16 -1.40
C SER A 27 14.91 8.48 -2.11
N PRO A 28 16.11 8.57 -2.73
CA PRO A 28 16.51 9.74 -3.50
C PRO A 28 15.82 9.85 -4.87
N ALA A 29 14.90 8.93 -5.21
CA ALA A 29 14.19 8.97 -6.48
C ALA A 29 13.36 10.24 -6.62
N MET A 30 13.36 10.87 -7.81
CA MET A 30 12.54 12.06 -8.04
C MET A 30 11.05 11.77 -7.85
N TRP A 31 10.58 10.61 -8.31
CA TRP A 31 9.20 10.17 -8.19
C TRP A 31 9.08 8.85 -7.46
N SER A 32 8.11 8.79 -6.54
CA SER A 32 7.67 7.55 -5.90
C SER A 32 6.22 7.31 -6.31
N ILE A 33 5.99 6.25 -7.08
CA ILE A 33 4.67 5.86 -7.58
C ILE A 33 4.26 4.59 -6.85
N PHE A 34 3.08 4.62 -6.24
CA PHE A 34 2.53 3.50 -5.48
C PHE A 34 1.21 3.05 -6.08
N GLN A 35 0.93 1.75 -5.95
CA GLN A 35 -0.42 1.25 -6.16
C GLN A 35 -1.29 1.66 -4.98
N LEU A 36 -2.59 1.87 -5.23
CA LEU A 36 -3.55 2.15 -4.16
C LEU A 36 -3.61 1.00 -3.15
N GLN A 37 -3.48 -0.24 -3.64
CA GLN A 37 -3.37 -1.46 -2.87
C GLN A 37 -2.26 -1.40 -1.82
N ASP A 38 -1.07 -0.92 -2.21
CA ASP A 38 0.09 -0.83 -1.30
C ASP A 38 -0.14 0.24 -0.23
N ILE A 39 -0.73 1.37 -0.61
CA ILE A 39 -1.06 2.46 0.31
C ILE A 39 -2.08 1.99 1.35
N LEU A 40 -3.18 1.37 0.94
CA LEU A 40 -4.19 0.80 1.86
C LEU A 40 -3.63 -0.37 2.68
N GLY A 41 -2.75 -1.16 2.07
CA GLY A 41 -2.06 -2.31 2.66
C GLY A 41 -1.21 -1.99 3.88
N MET A 42 -0.82 -0.73 4.09
CA MET A 42 -0.11 -0.28 5.29
C MET A 42 -0.96 -0.35 6.56
N ASN A 43 -2.29 -0.35 6.42
CA ASN A 43 -3.23 -0.34 7.54
C ASN A 43 -4.03 -1.65 7.58
N GLY A 44 -3.97 -2.35 8.72
CA GLY A 44 -4.64 -3.65 8.90
C GLY A 44 -6.17 -3.59 8.80
N GLY A 45 -6.79 -2.44 9.07
CA GLY A 45 -8.24 -2.24 8.97
C GLY A 45 -8.72 -1.81 7.58
N LEU A 46 -7.82 -1.30 6.72
CA LEU A 46 -8.16 -0.83 5.37
C LEU A 46 -7.68 -1.77 4.27
N ARG A 47 -6.75 -2.68 4.56
CA ARG A 47 -6.29 -3.66 3.59
C ARG A 47 -7.39 -4.67 3.28
N ARG A 48 -7.37 -5.20 2.06
CA ARG A 48 -8.17 -6.39 1.76
C ARG A 48 -7.58 -7.62 2.46
N GLU A 49 -8.46 -8.50 2.92
CA GLU A 49 -8.06 -9.74 3.61
C GLU A 49 -7.28 -10.68 2.68
N ASN A 50 -7.80 -10.89 1.47
CA ASN A 50 -7.15 -11.69 0.43
C ASN A 50 -6.40 -10.79 -0.58
N PRO A 51 -5.06 -10.81 -0.60
CA PRO A 51 -4.27 -10.01 -1.55
C PRO A 51 -4.53 -10.38 -3.02
N ALA A 52 -4.97 -11.61 -3.30
CA ALA A 52 -5.25 -12.04 -4.66
C ALA A 52 -6.43 -11.28 -5.30
N ASP A 53 -7.36 -10.77 -4.47
CA ASP A 53 -8.52 -9.99 -4.91
C ASP A 53 -8.14 -8.56 -5.32
N GLU A 54 -6.94 -8.12 -4.95
CA GLU A 54 -6.43 -6.78 -5.27
C GLU A 54 -5.61 -6.75 -6.57
N ARG A 55 -5.29 -7.92 -7.11
CA ARG A 55 -4.53 -8.06 -8.36
C ARG A 55 -5.40 -7.65 -9.55
N ILE A 56 -5.05 -6.52 -10.16
CA ILE A 56 -5.79 -5.94 -11.30
C ILE A 56 -5.72 -6.77 -12.59
N ASN A 57 -4.64 -7.52 -12.79
CA ASN A 57 -4.42 -8.31 -13.99
C ASN A 57 -3.57 -9.55 -13.70
N LEU A 58 -3.92 -10.67 -14.31
CA LEU A 58 -3.09 -11.87 -14.36
C LEU A 58 -2.74 -12.15 -15.84
N PRO A 59 -1.50 -11.86 -16.28
CA PRO A 59 -1.13 -11.98 -17.71
C PRO A 59 -1.35 -13.38 -18.30
N ALA A 60 -1.26 -14.43 -17.48
CA ALA A 60 -1.50 -15.81 -17.89
C ALA A 60 -2.98 -16.17 -18.10
N ASN A 61 -3.91 -15.28 -17.72
CA ASN A 61 -5.35 -15.50 -17.84
C ASN A 61 -6.01 -14.38 -18.66
N PRO A 62 -5.90 -14.43 -20.00
CA PRO A 62 -6.39 -13.38 -20.90
C PRO A 62 -7.88 -13.01 -20.76
N PRO A 63 -8.82 -13.90 -20.40
CA PRO A 63 -10.23 -13.53 -20.21
C PRO A 63 -10.58 -12.91 -18.83
N TYR A 64 -9.69 -12.93 -17.83
CA TYR A 64 -9.92 -12.28 -16.53
C TYR A 64 -9.07 -11.01 -16.42
N TYR A 65 -9.62 -9.89 -16.88
CA TYR A 65 -8.89 -8.63 -17.09
C TYR A 65 -9.56 -7.43 -16.41
N TRP A 66 -8.74 -6.53 -15.86
CA TRP A 66 -9.01 -5.11 -15.57
C TRP A 66 -10.33 -4.77 -14.85
N ASN A 67 -10.88 -5.68 -14.07
CA ASN A 67 -12.16 -5.51 -13.38
C ASN A 67 -12.00 -5.21 -11.89
N TYR A 68 -10.77 -4.97 -11.42
CA TYR A 68 -10.54 -4.55 -10.04
C TYR A 68 -11.37 -3.31 -9.70
N ARG A 69 -11.95 -3.34 -8.51
CA ARG A 69 -12.62 -2.23 -7.86
C ARG A 69 -12.12 -2.18 -6.43
N MET A 70 -11.85 -0.98 -5.94
CA MET A 70 -11.57 -0.76 -4.52
C MET A 70 -12.72 -1.34 -3.70
N HIS A 71 -12.39 -2.05 -2.63
CA HIS A 71 -13.37 -2.79 -1.83
C HIS A 71 -14.17 -1.90 -0.88
N MET A 72 -13.81 -0.62 -0.77
CA MET A 72 -14.49 0.40 0.00
C MET A 72 -14.88 1.59 -0.91
N PRO A 73 -15.95 2.32 -0.59
CA PRO A 73 -16.31 3.54 -1.30
C PRO A 73 -15.35 4.70 -0.96
N LEU A 74 -15.29 5.72 -1.82
CA LEU A 74 -14.42 6.89 -1.62
C LEU A 74 -14.83 7.70 -0.39
N GLU A 75 -16.13 7.76 -0.09
CA GLU A 75 -16.69 8.46 1.06
C GLU A 75 -16.17 7.86 2.38
N GLN A 76 -16.05 6.53 2.43
CA GLN A 76 -15.45 5.87 3.58
C GLN A 76 -13.96 6.23 3.66
N LEU A 77 -13.22 6.18 2.55
CA LEU A 77 -11.79 6.52 2.55
C LEU A 77 -11.53 7.97 2.99
N ILE A 78 -12.37 8.92 2.59
CA ILE A 78 -12.31 10.31 3.03
C ILE A 78 -12.52 10.41 4.55
N ALA A 79 -13.41 9.57 5.11
CA ALA A 79 -13.70 9.54 6.54
C ALA A 79 -12.60 8.88 7.40
N GLU A 80 -11.65 8.14 6.80
CA GLU A 80 -10.50 7.52 7.49
C GLU A 80 -9.43 8.55 7.88
N THR A 81 -9.82 9.55 8.69
CA THR A 81 -9.01 10.73 9.02
C THR A 81 -7.66 10.38 9.67
N THR A 82 -7.61 9.35 10.52
CA THR A 82 -6.36 8.88 11.13
C THR A 82 -5.36 8.38 10.08
N PHE A 83 -5.81 7.52 9.17
CA PHE A 83 -4.97 6.99 8.10
C PHE A 83 -4.54 8.09 7.12
N ASN A 84 -5.47 8.97 6.75
CA ASN A 84 -5.19 10.08 5.84
C ASN A 84 -4.15 11.04 6.43
N GLN A 85 -4.23 11.32 7.74
CA GLN A 85 -3.23 12.15 8.42
C GLN A 85 -1.88 11.44 8.52
N GLU A 86 -1.85 10.15 8.87
CA GLU A 86 -0.63 9.33 8.89
C GLU A 86 0.09 9.34 7.53
N LEU A 87 -0.64 9.11 6.45
CA LEU A 87 -0.09 9.13 5.08
C LEU A 87 0.43 10.53 4.72
N LYS A 88 -0.31 11.59 5.06
CA LYS A 88 0.12 12.97 4.82
C LYS A 88 1.42 13.27 5.56
N ASP A 89 1.54 12.86 6.82
CA ASP A 89 2.74 13.08 7.61
C ASP A 89 3.95 12.34 7.01
N TYR A 90 3.77 11.11 6.50
CA TYR A 90 4.82 10.39 5.79
C TYR A 90 5.29 11.11 4.52
N ILE A 91 4.36 11.64 3.73
CA ILE A 91 4.68 12.40 2.53
C ILE A 91 5.44 13.69 2.88
N THR A 92 4.96 14.47 3.86
CA THR A 92 5.63 15.71 4.29
C THR A 92 7.00 15.43 4.89
N ASN A 93 7.12 14.47 5.81
CA ASN A 93 8.38 14.14 6.49
C ASN A 93 9.42 13.49 5.57
N SER A 94 9.01 12.95 4.43
CA SER A 94 9.92 12.45 3.38
C SER A 94 10.34 13.52 2.37
N GLY A 95 9.90 14.78 2.55
CA GLY A 95 10.26 15.89 1.66
C GLY A 95 9.48 15.90 0.35
N ARG A 96 8.31 15.25 0.30
CA ARG A 96 7.49 15.08 -0.91
C ARG A 96 6.11 15.75 -0.83
N GLY A 97 5.90 16.60 0.17
CA GLY A 97 4.63 17.32 0.42
C GLY A 97 4.60 18.75 -0.08
#